data_AF-A0A1Z7YMJ9-F1
#
_entry.id   AF-A0A1Z7YMJ9-F1
#
_cell.length_a   1.000
_cell.length_b   1.000
_cell.length_c   1.000
_cell.angle_alpha   90.00
_cell.angle_beta   90.00
_cell.angle_gamma   90.00
#
_symmetry.space_group_name_H-M   'P 1'
#
loop_
_entity.id
_entity.type
_entity.pdbx_description
1 polymer ?
#
loop_
_entity_poly.entity_id
_entity_poly.type
_entity_poly.pdbx_seq_one_letter_code
_entity_poly.pdbx_strand_id
1 'polypeptide(L)'
;MKKTTKAIKHLSAASVFLLVITSQAWALNLQEAKSNGFVKETATGYLIVVDTTQKEAVSLVEDINVKRKNRYTEIANRNNVPVRSVEKQAAKKLMK
;
A
#
# COMPACT_ATOMS: atom_id res chain seq x y z
N MET A 1 5.19 31.94 53.04
CA MET A 1 5.17 30.86 52.02
C MET A 1 6.07 31.28 50.85
N LYS A 2 7.20 30.60 50.65
CA LYS A 2 8.22 30.93 49.63
C LYS A 2 7.84 30.28 48.29
N LYS A 3 7.79 31.10 47.23
CA LYS A 3 7.33 30.74 45.88
C LYS A 3 8.39 29.94 45.11
N THR A 4 7.90 29.07 44.25
CA THR A 4 8.52 27.95 43.52
C THR A 4 9.23 28.39 42.22
N THR A 5 10.51 28.75 42.26
CA THR A 5 11.24 29.28 41.07
C THR A 5 12.64 28.69 40.82
N LYS A 6 12.89 27.43 41.17
CA LYS A 6 14.08 26.68 40.71
C LYS A 6 13.68 25.54 39.78
N ALA A 7 14.52 25.27 38.79
CA ALA A 7 14.56 24.07 37.96
C ALA A 7 13.52 23.87 36.84
N ILE A 8 12.63 24.84 36.61
CA ILE A 8 12.20 25.16 35.23
C ILE A 8 13.45 25.42 34.34
N LYS A 9 14.57 25.88 34.94
CA LYS A 9 15.90 26.02 34.30
C LYS A 9 16.60 24.72 33.89
N HIS A 10 16.27 23.55 34.45
CA HIS A 10 16.83 22.26 33.97
C HIS A 10 15.89 21.56 32.99
N LEU A 11 14.60 21.92 33.02
CA LEU A 11 13.60 21.34 32.13
C LEU A 11 13.66 21.97 30.72
N SER A 12 14.09 23.23 30.62
CA SER A 12 14.28 23.92 29.33
C SER A 12 15.49 23.41 28.53
N ALA A 13 16.50 22.83 29.18
CA ALA A 13 17.69 22.32 28.49
C ALA A 13 17.53 20.86 28.02
N ALA A 14 16.61 20.09 28.61
CA ALA A 14 16.35 18.70 28.22
C ALA A 14 15.19 18.56 27.21
N SER A 15 14.35 19.59 27.03
CA SER A 15 13.14 19.49 26.20
C SER A 15 13.34 19.84 24.71
N VAL A 16 14.53 20.30 24.30
CA VAL A 16 14.82 20.62 22.88
C VAL A 16 15.29 19.39 22.10
N PHE A 17 15.55 18.27 22.76
CA PHE A 17 15.96 17.01 22.12
C PHE A 17 14.81 16.00 21.98
N LEU A 18 13.56 16.46 21.93
CA LEU A 18 12.44 15.62 21.50
C LEU A 18 12.40 15.59 19.96
N LEU A 19 13.45 15.03 19.36
CA LEU A 19 13.49 14.69 17.94
C LEU A 19 12.47 13.58 17.69
N VAL A 20 11.23 13.97 17.38
CA VAL A 20 10.23 13.07 16.80
C VAL A 20 10.70 12.78 15.37
N ILE A 21 11.58 11.80 15.22
CA ILE A 21 11.90 11.20 13.93
C ILE A 21 10.72 10.30 13.59
N THR A 22 9.75 10.84 12.84
CA THR A 22 8.74 9.99 12.21
C THR A 22 9.45 9.14 11.16
N SER A 23 9.60 7.85 11.39
CA SER A 23 10.05 6.92 10.36
C SER A 23 9.01 6.93 9.24
N GLN A 24 9.37 7.50 8.09
CA GLN A 24 8.60 7.27 6.88
C GLN A 24 8.74 5.78 6.56
N ALA A 25 7.64 5.03 6.57
CA ALA A 25 7.65 3.64 6.13
C ALA A 25 7.62 3.63 4.60
N TRP A 26 8.72 3.22 3.98
CA TRP A 26 8.82 3.06 2.53
C TRP A 26 8.30 1.66 2.16
N ALA A 27 6.99 1.54 2.02
CA ALA A 27 6.37 0.32 1.53
C ALA A 27 6.28 0.38 0.00
N LEU A 28 6.76 -0.66 -0.69
CA LEU A 28 6.61 -0.80 -2.14
C LEU A 28 5.14 -0.71 -2.51
N ASN A 29 4.76 0.31 -3.26
CA ASN A 29 3.39 0.46 -3.75
C ASN A 29 3.23 -0.10 -5.17
N LEU A 30 1.98 -0.27 -5.62
CA LEU A 30 1.68 -0.85 -6.92
C LEU A 30 2.27 -0.04 -8.10
N GLN A 31 2.30 1.28 -7.99
CA GLN A 31 2.81 2.12 -9.08
C GLN A 31 4.31 1.90 -9.25
N GLU A 32 5.06 1.95 -8.16
CA GLU A 32 6.50 1.68 -8.13
C GLU A 32 6.83 0.27 -8.60
N ALA A 33 6.09 -0.74 -8.11
CA ALA A 33 6.29 -2.13 -8.51
C ALA A 33 6.10 -2.30 -10.03
N LYS A 34 5.15 -1.59 -10.65
CA LYS A 34 4.95 -1.61 -12.10
C LYS A 34 6.03 -0.84 -12.84
N SER A 35 6.40 0.36 -12.38
CA SER A 35 7.39 1.21 -13.06
C SER A 35 8.77 0.57 -13.05
N ASN A 36 9.13 -0.12 -11.97
CA ASN A 36 10.38 -0.86 -11.84
C ASN A 36 10.35 -2.23 -12.51
N GLY A 37 9.23 -2.63 -13.12
CA GLY A 37 9.10 -3.91 -13.82
C GLY A 37 9.05 -5.13 -12.89
N PHE A 38 8.83 -4.95 -11.59
CA PHE A 38 8.71 -6.05 -10.63
C PHE A 38 7.42 -6.84 -10.79
N VAL A 39 6.36 -6.18 -11.27
CA VAL A 39 5.04 -6.80 -11.50
C VAL A 39 4.46 -6.39 -12.85
N LYS A 40 3.55 -7.22 -13.38
CA LYS A 40 2.82 -6.96 -14.62
C LYS A 40 1.33 -7.31 -14.48
N GLU A 41 0.49 -6.52 -15.15
CA GLU A 41 -0.96 -6.77 -15.27
C GLU A 41 -1.24 -7.92 -16.26
N THR A 42 -2.25 -8.74 -15.96
CA THR A 42 -2.69 -9.83 -16.84
C THR A 42 -3.94 -9.45 -17.65
N ALA A 43 -4.25 -10.23 -18.68
CA ALA A 43 -5.48 -10.10 -19.47
C ALA A 43 -6.77 -10.40 -18.67
N THR A 44 -6.65 -10.82 -17.41
CA THR A 44 -7.76 -11.03 -16.47
C THR A 44 -7.84 -9.94 -15.40
N GLY A 45 -6.97 -8.92 -15.46
CA GLY A 45 -7.00 -7.80 -14.52
C GLY A 45 -6.38 -8.14 -13.16
N TYR A 46 -5.51 -9.15 -13.09
CA TYR A 46 -4.72 -9.47 -11.90
C TYR A 46 -3.25 -9.13 -12.15
N LEU A 47 -2.43 -9.25 -11.11
CA LEU A 47 -0.99 -9.06 -11.19
C LEU A 47 -0.24 -10.39 -11.17
N ILE A 48 0.89 -10.42 -11.85
CA ILE A 48 1.94 -11.44 -11.71
C ILE A 48 3.25 -10.78 -11.32
N VAL A 49 4.06 -11.50 -10.55
CA VAL A 49 5.44 -11.11 -10.24
C VAL A 49 6.30 -11.42 -11.47
N VAL A 50 7.10 -10.44 -11.88
CA VAL A 50 8.07 -10.55 -12.97
C VAL A 50 9.46 -10.77 -12.40
N ASP A 51 9.82 -10.01 -11.36
CA ASP A 51 11.08 -10.17 -10.65
C ASP A 51 10.86 -10.88 -9.31
N THR A 52 11.20 -12.16 -9.26
CA THR A 52 11.04 -13.00 -8.07
C THR A 52 12.09 -12.74 -7.00
N THR A 53 13.15 -11.97 -7.31
CA THR A 53 14.15 -11.58 -6.30
C THR A 53 13.58 -10.53 -5.34
N GLN A 54 12.57 -9.78 -5.79
CA GLN A 54 11.88 -8.75 -5.03
C GLN A 54 10.74 -9.35 -4.20
N LYS A 55 11.07 -9.81 -2.98
CA LYS A 55 10.10 -10.45 -2.06
C LYS A 55 8.88 -9.58 -1.72
N GLU A 56 9.07 -8.26 -1.63
CA GLU A 56 7.99 -7.30 -1.39
C GLU A 56 6.97 -7.29 -2.53
N ALA A 57 7.41 -7.51 -3.78
CA ALA A 57 6.53 -7.59 -4.93
C ALA A 57 5.62 -8.82 -4.86
N VAL A 58 6.10 -9.95 -4.31
CA VAL A 58 5.30 -11.17 -4.11
C VAL A 58 4.14 -10.90 -3.16
N SER A 59 4.44 -10.33 -1.99
CA SER A 59 3.41 -10.01 -0.99
C SER A 59 2.41 -8.97 -1.52
N LEU A 60 2.89 -7.97 -2.25
CA LEU A 60 2.05 -6.95 -2.88
C LEU A 60 1.08 -7.56 -3.91
N VAL A 61 1.56 -8.49 -4.74
CA VAL A 61 0.74 -9.19 -5.74
C VAL A 61 -0.36 -10.01 -5.06
N GLU A 62 -0.03 -10.74 -4.00
CA GLU A 62 -1.02 -11.54 -3.25
C GLU A 62 -2.12 -10.66 -2.65
N ASP A 63 -1.75 -9.61 -1.92
CA ASP A 63 -2.69 -8.68 -1.29
C ASP A 63 -3.63 -8.01 -2.33
N ILE A 64 -3.07 -7.51 -3.42
CA ILE A 64 -3.86 -6.84 -4.46
C ILE A 64 -4.78 -7.83 -5.18
N ASN A 65 -4.29 -9.03 -5.49
CA ASN A 65 -5.10 -10.01 -6.21
C ASN A 65 -6.29 -10.49 -5.36
N VAL A 66 -6.11 -10.65 -4.04
CA VAL A 66 -7.21 -10.95 -3.11
C VAL A 66 -8.23 -9.80 -3.11
N LYS A 67 -7.76 -8.55 -2.95
CA LYS A 67 -8.64 -7.36 -2.98
C LYS A 67 -9.42 -7.25 -4.29
N ARG A 68 -8.76 -7.47 -5.42
CA ARG A 68 -9.38 -7.44 -6.75
C ARG A 68 -10.41 -8.56 -6.90
N LYS A 69 -10.09 -9.80 -6.53
CA LYS A 69 -11.02 -10.94 -6.60
C LYS A 69 -12.29 -10.68 -5.80
N ASN A 70 -12.15 -10.18 -4.57
CA ASN A 70 -13.29 -9.84 -3.72
C ASN A 70 -14.16 -8.77 -4.37
N ARG A 71 -13.55 -7.69 -4.86
CA ARG A 71 -14.28 -6.59 -5.50
C ARG A 71 -14.92 -7.01 -6.83
N TYR A 72 -14.26 -7.80 -7.65
CA TYR A 72 -14.82 -8.30 -8.90
C TYR A 72 -16.02 -9.20 -8.64
N THR A 73 -15.92 -10.08 -7.64
CA THR A 73 -17.02 -10.95 -7.21
C THR A 73 -18.21 -10.12 -6.71
N GLU A 74 -17.96 -9.10 -5.89
CA GLU A 74 -19.01 -8.18 -5.41
C GLU A 74 -19.73 -7.48 -6.57
N ILE A 75 -18.98 -6.93 -7.53
CA ILE A 75 -19.53 -6.26 -8.71
C ILE A 75 -20.32 -7.27 -9.57
N ALA A 76 -19.79 -8.47 -9.76
CA ALA A 76 -20.42 -9.52 -10.56
C ALA A 76 -21.78 -9.91 -9.97
N ASN A 77 -21.82 -10.17 -8.66
CA ASN A 77 -23.05 -10.50 -7.93
C ASN A 77 -24.08 -9.36 -8.00
N ARG A 78 -23.64 -8.11 -7.78
CA ARG A 78 -24.51 -6.93 -7.84
C ARG A 78 -25.17 -6.76 -9.21
N ASN A 79 -24.46 -7.06 -10.28
CA ASN A 79 -24.94 -6.88 -11.65
C ASN A 79 -25.50 -8.16 -12.28
N ASN A 80 -25.56 -9.26 -11.52
CA ASN A 80 -25.95 -10.59 -12.00
C ASN A 80 -25.23 -11.01 -13.29
N VAL A 81 -23.90 -10.80 -13.33
CA VAL A 81 -23.04 -11.18 -14.46
C VAL A 81 -21.94 -12.14 -14.00
N PRO A 82 -21.33 -12.92 -14.91
CA PRO A 82 -20.16 -13.72 -14.57
C PRO A 82 -18.99 -12.84 -14.11
N VAL A 83 -18.26 -13.27 -13.06
CA VAL A 83 -17.06 -12.56 -12.56
C VAL A 83 -16.02 -12.33 -13.67
N ARG A 84 -15.89 -13.28 -14.59
CA ARG A 84 -14.99 -13.19 -15.75
C ARG A 84 -15.29 -11.99 -16.66
N SER A 85 -16.53 -11.53 -16.73
CA SER A 85 -16.89 -10.34 -17.50
C SER A 85 -16.35 -9.07 -16.84
N VAL A 86 -16.42 -8.99 -15.50
CA VAL A 86 -15.87 -7.89 -14.70
C VAL A 86 -14.34 -7.88 -14.80
N GLU A 87 -13.70 -9.03 -14.65
CA GLU A 87 -12.25 -9.22 -14.81
C GLU A 87 -11.74 -8.69 -16.16
N LYS A 88 -12.37 -9.10 -17.27
CA LYS A 88 -12.02 -8.62 -18.62
C LYS A 88 -12.20 -7.10 -18.77
N GLN A 89 -13.27 -6.55 -18.20
CA GLN A 89 -13.51 -5.10 -18.24
C GLN A 89 -12.46 -4.34 -17.44
N ALA A 90 -12.08 -4.86 -16.26
CA ALA A 90 -11.02 -4.29 -15.44
C ALA A 90 -9.67 -4.36 -16.15
N ALA A 91 -9.31 -5.50 -16.74
CA ALA A 91 -8.09 -5.65 -17.55
C ALA A 91 -8.01 -4.59 -18.66
N LYS A 92 -9.10 -4.42 -19.42
CA LYS A 92 -9.19 -3.38 -20.47
C LYS A 92 -8.98 -1.97 -19.93
N LYS A 93 -9.36 -1.69 -18.68
CA LYS A 93 -9.16 -0.38 -18.06
C LYS A 93 -7.74 -0.18 -17.54
N LEU A 94 -7.10 -1.24 -17.03
CA LEU A 94 -5.76 -1.20 -16.45
C LEU A 94 -4.65 -1.17 -17.52
N MET A 95 -4.94 -1.67 -18.72
CA MET A 95 -4.00 -1.77 -19.84
C MET A 95 -4.18 -0.66 -20.90
N LYS A 96 -5.09 0.28 -20.66
CA LYS A 96 -5.24 1.50 -21.47
C LYS A 96 -4.30 2.57 -20.97
#